data_AF-A0A9P5MHY2-F1
#
_entry.id   AF-A0A9P5MHY2-F1
#
_cell.length_a   1.000
_cell.length_b   1.000
_cell.length_c   1.000
_cell.angle_alpha   90.00
_cell.angle_beta   90.00
_cell.angle_gamma   90.00
#
_symmetry.space_group_name_H-M   'P 1'
#
loop_
_entity.id
_entity.type
_entity.pdbx_description
1 polymer ?
#
loop_
_entity_poly.entity_id
_entity_poly.type
_entity_poly.pdbx_seq_one_letter_code
_entity_poly.pdbx_strand_id
1 'polypeptide(L)'
;MSAQDSVDNASSALKTAKSQSKDCQLIELMQYDCTRPDQNGKTVCFPLPHIFRICPNQPATELTAFTEVDSETGALTVSPEYRDIIPKTKPWRDVMRERDARH
;
A
#
# COMPACT_ATOMS: atom_id res chain seq x y z
N MET A 1 -38.59 -36.44 23.90
CA MET A 1 -38.86 -36.73 22.48
C MET A 1 -39.71 -35.60 21.92
N SER A 2 -39.34 -35.12 20.73
CA SER A 2 -40.03 -34.15 19.84
C SER A 2 -39.94 -32.66 20.25
N ALA A 3 -39.72 -31.68 19.37
CA ALA A 3 -39.31 -31.55 17.96
C ALA A 3 -38.95 -30.05 17.67
N GLN A 4 -38.33 -29.77 16.52
CA GLN A 4 -37.70 -28.50 16.08
C GLN A 4 -38.67 -27.32 15.75
N ASP A 5 -38.17 -26.07 15.69
CA ASP A 5 -37.90 -25.29 14.45
C ASP A 5 -38.06 -23.75 14.52
N SER A 6 -37.31 -23.08 13.63
CA SER A 6 -37.48 -21.74 13.03
C SER A 6 -36.89 -20.48 13.68
N VAL A 7 -35.70 -20.16 13.16
CA VAL A 7 -35.23 -18.87 12.63
C VAL A 7 -36.27 -17.80 12.30
N ASP A 8 -35.87 -16.55 12.54
CA ASP A 8 -36.16 -15.30 11.80
C ASP A 8 -36.43 -14.14 12.78
N ASN A 9 -36.07 -12.88 12.57
CA ASN A 9 -35.09 -12.19 11.74
C ASN A 9 -35.22 -10.72 12.19
N ALA A 10 -34.13 -9.97 12.07
CA ALA A 10 -34.13 -8.52 11.90
C ALA A 10 -34.89 -7.65 12.92
N SER A 11 -34.18 -7.23 13.97
CA SER A 11 -34.22 -5.80 14.31
C SER A 11 -32.83 -5.31 14.74
N SER A 12 -32.19 -4.69 13.75
CA SER A 12 -31.57 -3.38 13.93
C SER A 12 -30.36 -3.36 14.85
N ALA A 13 -29.19 -3.79 14.37
CA ALA A 13 -28.40 -3.05 13.38
C ALA A 13 -28.13 -1.61 13.84
N LEU A 14 -27.12 -1.45 14.69
CA LEU A 14 -26.14 -0.36 14.77
C LEU A 14 -25.53 -0.42 16.17
N LYS A 15 -24.48 -1.23 16.34
CA LYS A 15 -23.40 -1.05 17.36
C LYS A 15 -22.44 -2.23 17.32
N THR A 16 -21.89 -2.48 16.15
CA THR A 16 -20.52 -2.96 16.11
C THR A 16 -19.87 -2.15 15.02
N ALA A 17 -19.41 -0.95 15.42
CA ALA A 17 -18.34 -0.32 14.68
C ALA A 17 -17.20 -1.35 14.70
N LYS A 18 -17.11 -2.15 13.62
CA LYS A 18 -15.89 -2.85 13.26
C LYS A 18 -14.81 -1.78 13.40
N SER A 19 -13.90 -1.95 14.36
CA SER A 19 -12.67 -1.16 14.36
C SER A 19 -12.11 -1.32 12.95
N GLN A 20 -12.18 -0.28 12.13
CA GLN A 20 -11.39 -0.25 10.90
C GLN A 20 -9.97 -0.54 11.38
N SER A 21 -9.42 -1.68 10.97
CA SER A 21 -8.07 -2.08 11.37
C SER A 21 -7.16 -0.90 11.09
N LYS A 22 -6.47 -0.42 12.13
CA LYS A 22 -5.52 0.71 12.07
C LYS A 22 -4.24 0.32 11.32
N ASP A 23 -4.30 -0.76 10.57
CA ASP A 23 -3.15 -1.48 10.08
C ASP A 23 -2.81 -0.91 8.72
N CYS A 24 -1.55 -0.52 8.57
CA CYS A 24 -1.04 -0.08 7.29
C CYS A 24 -1.01 -1.27 6.32
N GLN A 25 -1.31 -1.02 5.05
CA GLN A 25 -1.27 -2.03 4.02
C GLN A 25 -0.07 -1.81 3.11
N LEU A 26 0.55 -2.91 2.68
CA LEU A 26 1.50 -2.90 1.58
C LEU A 26 0.72 -3.13 0.29
N ILE A 27 1.00 -2.31 -0.71
CA ILE A 27 0.50 -2.48 -2.06
C ILE A 27 1.67 -2.49 -3.04
N GLU A 28 1.50 -3.20 -4.13
CA GLU A 28 2.45 -3.19 -5.24
C GLU A 28 1.84 -2.42 -6.42
N LEU A 29 2.62 -1.50 -6.99
CA LEU A 29 2.33 -0.81 -8.23
C LEU A 29 3.38 -1.22 -9.26
N MET A 30 2.96 -1.94 -10.29
CA MET A 30 3.84 -2.27 -11.41
C MET A 30 3.93 -1.08 -12.37
N GLN A 31 5.12 -0.50 -12.49
CA GLN A 31 5.45 0.45 -13.55
C GLN A 31 6.27 -0.25 -14.63
N TYR A 32 6.46 0.42 -15.75
CA TYR A 32 7.30 -0.08 -16.84
C TYR A 32 8.19 1.06 -17.32
N ASP A 33 9.49 0.80 -17.40
CA ASP A 33 10.43 1.69 -18.09
C ASP A 33 10.65 1.17 -19.50
N CYS A 34 10.41 2.03 -20.48
CA CYS A 34 10.41 1.66 -21.89
C CYS A 34 11.54 2.38 -22.63
N THR A 35 12.25 1.66 -23.48
CA THR A 35 13.22 2.26 -24.40
C THR A 35 12.51 3.15 -25.41
N ARG A 36 13.25 4.06 -26.04
CA ARG A 36 12.74 4.69 -27.26
C ARG A 36 12.57 3.61 -28.35
N PRO A 37 11.62 3.78 -29.29
CA PRO A 37 11.49 2.89 -30.43
C PRO A 37 12.81 2.81 -31.21
N ASP A 38 13.20 1.60 -31.60
CA ASP A 38 14.34 1.39 -32.49
C ASP A 38 14.03 1.81 -33.94
N GLN A 39 14.98 1.59 -34.86
CA GLN A 39 14.80 1.94 -36.29
C GLN A 39 13.65 1.19 -36.96
N ASN A 40 13.20 0.07 -36.37
CA ASN A 40 12.06 -0.73 -36.83
C ASN A 40 10.77 -0.40 -36.05
N GLY A 41 10.79 0.60 -35.17
CA GLY A 41 9.66 0.99 -34.32
C GLY A 41 9.44 0.08 -33.11
N LYS A 42 10.34 -0.86 -32.82
CA LYS A 42 10.20 -1.78 -31.68
C LYS A 42 10.60 -1.07 -30.39
N THR A 43 9.75 -1.18 -29.38
CA THR A 43 9.99 -0.69 -28.02
C THR A 43 10.14 -1.88 -27.07
N VAL A 44 11.12 -1.83 -26.18
CA VAL A 44 11.30 -2.83 -25.12
C VAL A 44 10.97 -2.15 -23.80
N CYS A 45 10.15 -2.79 -22.97
CA CYS A 45 9.78 -2.30 -21.65
C CYS A 45 10.21 -3.29 -20.57
N PHE A 46 10.70 -2.77 -19.46
CA PHE A 46 11.12 -3.53 -18.29
C PHE A 46 10.18 -3.24 -17.12
N PRO A 47 9.63 -4.27 -16.45
CA PRO A 47 8.78 -4.06 -15.28
C PRO A 47 9.59 -3.49 -14.12
N LEU A 48 9.03 -2.49 -13.44
CA LEU A 48 9.55 -1.84 -12.25
C LEU A 48 8.49 -1.95 -11.15
N PRO A 49 8.57 -2.94 -10.26
CA PRO A 49 7.66 -3.04 -9.13
C PRO A 49 7.98 -1.95 -8.10
N HIS A 50 6.98 -1.16 -7.72
CA HIS A 50 7.07 -0.18 -6.65
C HIS A 50 6.15 -0.59 -5.50
N ILE A 51 6.72 -0.75 -4.31
CA ILE A 51 5.97 -1.20 -3.14
C ILE A 51 5.68 0.01 -2.26
N PHE A 52 4.41 0.22 -1.90
CA PHE A 52 3.98 1.34 -1.08
C PHE A 52 3.35 0.86 0.21
N ARG A 53 3.63 1.57 1.30
CA ARG A 53 2.89 1.48 2.55
C ARG A 53 1.84 2.58 2.61
N ILE A 54 0.58 2.17 2.73
CA ILE A 54 -0.58 3.04 2.92
C ILE A 54 -1.07 2.88 4.35
N CYS A 55 -0.98 3.96 5.13
CA CYS A 55 -1.55 4.03 6.48
C CYS A 55 -2.70 5.05 6.50
N PRO A 56 -3.73 4.85 7.33
CA PRO A 56 -4.79 5.85 7.50
C PRO A 56 -4.22 7.22 7.89
N ASN A 57 -4.70 8.28 7.24
CA ASN A 57 -4.31 9.68 7.49
C ASN A 57 -2.83 10.02 7.28
N GLN A 58 -2.07 9.15 6.60
CA GLN A 58 -0.68 9.43 6.22
C GLN A 58 -0.54 9.37 4.70
N PRO A 59 0.39 10.14 4.10
CA PRO A 59 0.75 9.97 2.70
C PRO A 59 1.29 8.56 2.44
N ALA A 60 1.05 8.05 1.23
CA ALA A 60 1.67 6.82 0.78
C ALA A 60 3.20 6.97 0.82
N THR A 61 3.88 5.93 1.31
CA THR A 61 5.34 5.90 1.43
C THR A 61 5.88 4.78 0.57
N GLU A 62 6.74 5.10 -0.38
CA GLU A 62 7.42 4.07 -1.17
C GLU A 62 8.46 3.35 -0.31
N LEU A 63 8.40 2.02 -0.30
CA LEU A 63 9.22 1.12 0.50
C LEU A 63 9.95 0.07 -0.35
N THR A 64 9.98 0.19 -1.67
CA THR A 64 10.61 -0.79 -2.59
C THR A 64 12.02 -1.20 -2.15
N ALA A 65 12.83 -0.26 -1.65
CA ALA A 65 14.19 -0.52 -1.17
C ALA A 65 14.28 -1.19 0.21
N PHE A 66 13.16 -1.29 0.94
CA PHE A 66 13.07 -1.76 2.32
C PHE A 66 12.20 -3.02 2.46
N THR A 67 11.74 -3.58 1.33
CA THR A 67 10.84 -4.72 1.28
C THR A 67 11.55 -5.96 0.81
N GLU A 68 11.34 -7.06 1.53
CA GLU A 68 11.83 -8.38 1.19
C GLU A 68 10.68 -9.24 0.66
N VAL A 69 10.99 -10.05 -0.35
CA VAL A 69 10.07 -11.03 -0.93
C VAL A 69 10.35 -12.36 -0.25
N ASP A 70 9.34 -12.92 0.42
CA ASP A 70 9.40 -14.30 0.89
C ASP A 70 9.46 -15.23 -0.32
N SER A 71 10.55 -15.98 -0.47
CA SER A 71 10.81 -16.78 -1.66
C SER A 71 9.90 -17.99 -1.82
N GLU A 72 9.22 -18.44 -0.75
CA GLU A 72 8.34 -19.61 -0.78
C GLU A 72 6.88 -19.21 -1.08
N THR A 73 6.45 -18.05 -0.56
CA THR A 73 5.05 -17.59 -0.61
C THR A 73 4.84 -16.42 -1.57
N GLY A 74 5.90 -15.72 -1.96
CA GLY A 74 5.83 -14.46 -2.70
C GLY A 74 5.30 -13.28 -1.88
N ALA A 75 5.13 -13.45 -0.57
CA ALA A 75 4.61 -12.41 0.30
C ALA A 75 5.64 -11.28 0.48
N LEU A 76 5.16 -10.04 0.41
CA LEU A 76 5.98 -8.86 0.66
C LEU A 76 5.97 -8.51 2.15
N THR A 77 7.16 -8.38 2.72
CA THR A 77 7.33 -7.92 4.10
C THR A 77 8.31 -6.75 4.15
N VAL A 78 8.16 -5.87 5.13
CA VAL A 78 9.15 -4.81 5.39
C VAL A 78 10.14 -5.32 6.39
N SER A 79 11.43 -5.26 6.06
CA SER A 79 12.45 -5.80 6.94
C SER A 79 12.48 -5.04 8.27
N PRO A 80 12.57 -5.73 9.43
CA PRO A 80 12.46 -5.09 10.73
C PRO A 80 13.47 -3.96 10.98
N GLU A 81 14.68 -4.05 10.44
CA GLU A 81 15.77 -3.09 10.60
C GLU A 81 15.47 -1.71 9.99
N TYR A 82 14.57 -1.64 9.01
CA TYR A 82 14.25 -0.38 8.34
C TYR A 82 13.14 0.40 9.04
N ARG A 83 12.45 -0.20 10.01
CA ARG A 83 11.28 0.42 10.67
C ARG A 83 11.56 1.82 11.22
N ASP A 84 12.76 2.04 11.75
CA ASP A 84 13.17 3.32 12.33
C ASP A 84 13.75 4.31 11.30
N ILE A 85 14.07 3.82 10.10
CA ILE A 85 14.76 4.57 9.03
C ILE A 85 13.79 4.96 7.90
N ILE A 86 12.58 4.38 7.87
CA ILE A 86 11.55 4.72 6.90
C ILE A 86 11.32 6.24 6.91
N PRO A 87 11.45 6.90 5.74
CA PRO A 87 11.28 8.34 5.65
C PRO A 87 9.92 8.77 6.17
N LYS A 88 9.90 9.83 7.00
CA LYS A 88 8.65 10.50 7.36
C LYS A 88 8.13 11.24 6.14
N THR A 89 7.02 10.76 5.59
CA THR A 89 6.38 11.41 4.45
C THR A 89 5.55 12.61 4.89
N LYS A 90 5.53 13.64 4.05
CA LYS A 90 4.68 14.83 4.21
C LYS A 90 3.69 14.87 3.06
N PRO A 91 2.45 15.35 3.28
CA PRO A 91 1.54 15.58 2.18
C PRO A 91 2.11 16.67 1.27
N TRP A 92 1.89 16.54 -0.04
CA TRP A 92 2.50 17.42 -1.05
C TRP A 92 2.32 18.93 -0.78
N ARG A 93 1.15 19.30 -0.24
CA ARG A 93 0.85 20.69 0.18
C ARG A 93 1.86 21.28 1.16
N ASP A 94 2.46 20.46 2.01
CA ASP A 94 3.41 20.88 3.04
C ASP A 94 4.86 20.85 2.53
N VAL A 95 5.12 20.19 1.38
CA VAL A 95 6.43 20.17 0.72
C VAL A 95 6.71 21.50 0.02
N MET A 96 5.71 22.08 -0.66
CA MET A 96 5.89 23.32 -1.42
C MET A 96 6.21 24.52 -0.52
N ARG A 97 5.58 24.60 0.66
CA ARG A 97 5.85 25.68 1.62
C ARG A 97 7.30 25.73 2.11
N GLU A 98 8.00 24.60 2.18
CA GLU A 98 9.41 24.56 2.59
C GLU A 98 10.39 24.96 1.48
N ARG A 99 9.99 24.82 0.21
CA ARG A 99 10.81 25.24 -0.94
C ARG A 99 10.82 26.76 -1.05
N ASP A 100 9.68 27.39 -0.79
CA ASP A 100 9.53 28.84 -0.87
C ASP A 100 10.14 29.57 0.34
N ALA A 101 10.20 28.91 1.51
CA ALA A 101 10.81 29.47 2.73
C ALA A 101 12.36 29.38 2.78
N ARG A 102 13.01 28.79 1.77
CA ARG A 102 14.47 28.65 1.65
C ARG A 102 15.10 29.63 0.64
N HIS A 103 14.38 30.70 0.30
CA HIS A 103 14.89 31.84 -0.48
C HIS A 103 14.81 33.11 0.35
#